data_AF-A0A2N4YTP8-F1
#
_entry.id   AF-A0A2N4YTP8-F1
#
_cell.length_a   1.000
_cell.length_b   1.000
_cell.length_c   1.000
_cell.angle_alpha   90.00
_cell.angle_beta   90.00
_cell.angle_gamma   90.00
#
_symmetry.space_group_name_H-M   'P 1'
#
loop_
_entity.id
_entity.type
_entity.pdbx_description
1 polymer ?
#
loop_
_entity_poly.entity_id
_entity_poly.type
_entity_poly.pdbx_seq_one_letter_code
_entity_poly.pdbx_strand_id
1 'polypeptide(L)' 'IMTCLYEGMSVQQIADELMISEKTVYAHKYMVMRKFNLRNDYELMLLLNKLTKNCAWPGGFINI' A
#
# COMPACT_ATOMS: atom_id res chain seq x y z
N ILE A 1 3.81 1.55 -4.58
CA ILE A 1 3.07 2.08 -3.40
C ILE A 1 2.99 1.07 -2.25
N MET A 2 2.25 -0.04 -2.35
CA MET A 2 2.08 -0.95 -1.19
C MET A 2 3.37 -1.62 -0.72
N THR A 3 4.26 -1.97 -1.65
CA THR A 3 5.61 -2.46 -1.33
C THR A 3 6.40 -1.42 -0.54
N CYS A 4 6.42 -0.17 -1.00
CA CYS A 4 7.10 0.95 -0.34
C CYS A 4 6.53 1.21 1.08
N LEU A 5 5.21 1.10 1.25
CA LEU A 5 4.57 1.18 2.58
C LEU A 5 5.03 0.05 3.50
N TYR A 6 5.13 -1.17 2.98
CA TYR A 6 5.63 -2.32 3.74
C TYR A 6 7.10 -2.14 4.15
N GLU A 7 7.90 -1.51 3.30
CA GLU A 7 9.30 -1.16 3.57
C GLU A 7 9.46 0.00 4.57
N GLY A 8 8.35 0.59 5.03
CA GLY A 8 8.34 1.63 6.07
C GLY A 8 8.53 3.05 5.53
N MET A 9 8.44 3.25 4.21
CA MET A 9 8.49 4.60 3.63
C MET A 9 7.25 5.42 4.02
N SER A 10 7.44 6.70 4.32
CA SER A 10 6.36 7.64 4.56
C SER A 10 5.61 7.97 3.26
N VAL A 11 4.38 8.50 3.36
CA VAL A 11 3.60 8.90 2.18
C VAL A 11 4.35 9.90 1.31
N GLN A 12 5.03 10.86 1.93
CA GLN A 12 5.85 11.84 1.22
C GLN A 12 7.02 11.16 0.49
N GLN A 13 7.76 10.27 1.16
CA GLN A 13 8.87 9.54 0.53
C GLN A 13 8.40 8.72 -0.68
N ILE A 14 7.21 8.10 -0.59
CA ILE A 14 6.63 7.33 -1.69
C ILE A 14 6.22 8.24 -2.84
N ALA A 15 5.63 9.40 -2.53
CA ALA A 15 5.24 10.39 -3.52
C ALA A 15 6.46 10.90 -4.31
N ASP A 16 7.54 11.22 -3.60
CA ASP A 16 8.80 11.67 -4.18
C ASP A 16 9.47 10.57 -5.02
N GLU A 17 9.60 9.35 -4.46
CA GLU A 17 10.22 8.19 -5.12
C GLU A 17 9.50 7.79 -6.42
N LEU A 18 8.17 7.85 -6.42
CA LEU A 18 7.35 7.44 -7.56
C LEU A 18 6.97 8.61 -8.48
N MET A 19 7.40 9.83 -8.18
CA MET A 19 7.05 11.06 -8.90
C MET A 19 5.51 11.25 -9.08
N ILE A 20 4.75 10.97 -8.02
CA ILE A 20 3.29 11.13 -7.99
C ILE A 20 2.88 12.03 -6.82
N SER A 21 1.63 12.50 -6.82
CA SER A 21 1.12 13.26 -5.68
C SER A 21 0.91 12.37 -4.45
N GLU A 22 1.09 12.93 -3.25
CA GLU A 22 0.69 12.28 -1.99
C GLU A 22 -0.78 11.84 -2.03
N LYS A 23 -1.65 12.62 -2.70
CA LYS A 23 -3.07 12.28 -2.88
C LYS A 23 -3.25 10.97 -3.63
N THR A 24 -2.42 10.70 -4.64
CA THR A 24 -2.41 9.42 -5.37
C THR A 24 -2.00 8.30 -4.42
N VAL A 25 -0.94 8.47 -3.62
CA VAL A 25 -0.51 7.49 -2.62
C VAL A 25 -1.64 7.16 -1.63
N TYR A 26 -2.32 8.18 -1.09
CA TYR A 26 -3.49 8.00 -0.22
C TYR A 26 -4.64 7.28 -0.94
N ALA A 27 -4.92 7.61 -2.21
CA ALA A 27 -5.97 6.95 -2.97
C ALA A 27 -5.71 5.43 -3.09
N HIS A 28 -4.50 5.02 -3.48
CA HIS A 28 -4.15 3.59 -3.54
C HIS A 28 -4.22 2.93 -2.16
N LYS A 29 -3.73 3.61 -1.11
CA LYS A 29 -3.84 3.16 0.29
C LYS A 29 -5.29 2.85 0.66
N TYR A 30 -6.20 3.80 0.45
CA TYR A 30 -7.62 3.62 0.76
C TYR A 30 -8.33 2.64 -0.15
N MET A 31 -7.92 2.48 -1.41
CA MET A 31 -8.46 1.46 -2.31
C MET A 31 -8.19 0.05 -1.79
N VAL A 32 -6.97 -0.21 -1.31
CA VAL A 32 -6.62 -1.51 -0.70
C VAL A 32 -7.39 -1.71 0.60
N MET A 33 -7.41 -0.69 1.48
CA MET A 33 -8.18 -0.77 2.72
C MET A 33 -9.65 -1.09 2.46
N ARG A 34 -10.30 -0.41 1.51
CA ARG A 34 -11.70 -0.70 1.13
C ARG A 34 -11.87 -2.10 0.56
N LYS A 35 -10.98 -2.54 -0.35
CA LYS A 35 -11.05 -3.85 -1.00
C LYS A 35 -10.97 -5.01 -0.01
N PHE A 36 -10.21 -4.85 1.08
CA PHE A 36 -10.05 -5.86 2.12
C PHE A 36 -10.79 -5.54 3.42
N ASN A 37 -11.66 -4.50 3.41
CA ASN A 37 -12.42 -4.06 4.57
C ASN A 37 -11.56 -3.74 5.82
N LEU A 38 -10.42 -3.09 5.61
CA LEU A 38 -9.47 -2.68 6.65
C LEU A 38 -9.85 -1.30 7.19
N ARG A 39 -9.77 -1.13 8.51
CA ARG A 39 -10.21 0.09 9.22
C ARG A 39 -9.11 1.11 9.44
N ASN A 40 -7.86 0.67 9.51
CA ASN A 40 -6.73 1.53 9.85
C ASN A 40 -5.41 1.01 9.25
N ASP A 41 -4.36 1.82 9.43
CA ASP A 41 -3.02 1.55 8.92
C ASP A 41 -2.39 0.30 9.53
N TYR A 42 -2.71 0.00 10.78
CA TYR A 42 -2.23 -1.20 11.45
C TYR A 42 -2.76 -2.48 10.77
N GLU A 43 -4.06 -2.53 10.46
CA GLU A 43 -4.67 -3.64 9.74
C GLU A 43 -4.10 -3.78 8.31
N LEU A 44 -3.83 -2.65 7.65
CA LEU A 44 -3.13 -2.64 6.36
C LEU A 44 -1.72 -3.25 6.48
N MET A 45 -0.93 -2.83 7.46
CA MET A 45 0.41 -3.37 7.68
C MET A 45 0.39 -4.86 8.02
N LEU A 46 -0.59 -5.31 8.81
CA LEU A 46 -0.77 -6.74 9.11
C LEU A 46 -1.07 -7.56 7.85
N LEU A 47 -1.93 -7.03 6.96
CA LEU A 47 -2.22 -7.66 5.68
C LEU A 47 -0.95 -7.75 4.81
N LEU A 48 -0.21 -6.65 4.65
CA LEU A 48 1.01 -6.63 3.85
C LEU A 48 2.05 -7.62 4.38
N ASN A 49 2.22 -7.72 5.71
CA ASN A 49 3.11 -8.71 6.34
C ASN A 49 2.70 -10.16 6.06
N LYS A 50 1.39 -10.47 6.03
CA LYS A 50 0.90 -11.80 5.68
C LYS A 50 1.13 -12.13 4.20
N LEU A 51 0.94 -11.16 3.31
CA LEU A 51 1.10 -11.36 1.87
C LEU A 51 2.58 -11.54 1.48
N THR A 52 3.49 -10.79 2.10
CA THR A 52 4.93 -10.92 1.85
C THR A 52 5.47 -12.27 2.33
N LYS A 53 5.05 -12.74 3.50
CA LYS A 53 5.41 -14.07 4.02
C LYS A 53 4.98 -15.22 3.10
N ASN A 54 3.87 -15.05 2.40
CA ASN A 54 3.32 -16.07 1.51
C ASN A 54 3.75 -15.88 0.04
N CYS A 55 4.62 -14.91 -0.27
CA CYS A 55 4.98 -14.50 -1.64
C CYS A 55 3.77 -14.30 -2.57
N ALA A 56 2.61 -13.97 -1.98
CA ALA A 56 1.32 -13.98 -2.66
C ALA A 56 0.84 -12.55 -2.93
N TRP A 57 1.71 -11.70 -3.49
CA TRP A 57 1.30 -10.38 -3.93
C TRP A 57 0.28 -10.54 -5.07
N PRO A 58 -0.97 -10.09 -4.91
CA PRO A 58 -1.95 -10.23 -5.99
C PRO A 58 -1.52 -9.28 -7.10
N GLY A 59 -1.18 -9.81 -8.28
CA GLY A 59 -0.60 -9.08 -9.42
C GLY A 59 -1.48 -7.99 -10.06
N GLY A 60 -2.52 -7.51 -9.37
CA GLY A 60 -3.49 -6.52 -9.85
C GLY A 60 -3.45 -5.18 -9.10
N PHE A 61 -2.44 -4.90 -8.27
CA PHE A 61 -2.34 -3.63 -7.52
C PHE A 61 -1.41 -2.58 -8.15
N ILE A 62 -0.74 -2.90 -9.26
CA ILE A 62 0.22 -2.02 -9.96
C ILE A 62 -0.45 -1.23 -11.11
N ASN A 63 -1.68 -1.59 -11.52
CA ASN A 63 -2.43 -0.90 -12.58
C ASN A 63 -3.65 -0.18 -11.99
N ILE A 64 -3.47 1.05 -11.51
CA ILE A 64 -4.49 2.11 -11.40
C ILE A 64 -3.78 3.44 -11.59
#